data_AF-A0A015YEX9-F1
#
_entry.id   AF-A0A015YEX9-F1
#
_cell.length_a   1.000
_cell.length_b   1.000
_cell.length_c   1.000
_cell.angle_alpha   90.00
_cell.angle_beta   90.00
_cell.angle_gamma   90.00
#
_symmetry.space_group_name_H-M   'P 1'
#
loop_
_entity.id
_entity.type
_entity.pdbx_description
1 polymer ?
#
loop_
_entity_poly.entity_id
_entity_poly.type
_entity_poly.pdbx_seq_one_letter_code
_entity_poly.pdbx_strand_id
1 'polypeptide(L)'
;MAKIKTEKQYKAACSRIEELLKVVSNDTPTDDKNFLELDLISDLVADYEEEHFPIEAPSLVDVIKLRMYEMGLTQTKLSELLNVSPSRISEYLSGKCEPTLKVAREISRKLNIDANIVLGV
;
A
#
# COMPACT_ATOMS: atom_id res chain seq x y z
N MET A 1 18.32 -9.86 20.70
CA MET A 1 17.18 -10.69 20.27
C MET A 1 17.55 -11.39 18.98
N ALA A 2 17.04 -12.61 18.76
CA ALA A 2 17.22 -13.28 17.47
C ALA A 2 16.58 -12.42 16.37
N LYS A 3 17.09 -12.46 15.14
CA LYS A 3 16.56 -11.66 14.02
C LYS A 3 16.59 -12.51 12.75
N ILE A 4 15.56 -12.37 11.92
CA ILE A 4 15.53 -12.95 10.58
C ILE A 4 16.51 -12.17 9.69
N LYS A 5 17.44 -12.86 9.04
CA LYS A 5 18.50 -12.23 8.21
C LYS A 5 18.42 -12.59 6.74
N THR A 6 17.57 -13.54 6.40
CA THR A 6 17.51 -14.12 5.06
C THR A 6 16.07 -14.39 4.67
N GLU A 7 15.79 -14.26 3.38
CA GLU A 7 14.47 -14.57 2.80
C GLU A 7 14.03 -16.02 3.09
N LYS A 8 15.00 -16.95 3.18
CA LYS A 8 14.71 -18.35 3.54
C LYS A 8 14.18 -18.48 4.97
N GLN A 9 14.78 -17.76 5.93
CA GLN A 9 14.30 -17.74 7.31
C GLN A 9 12.94 -17.04 7.41
N TYR A 10 12.74 -15.95 6.67
CA TYR A 10 11.46 -15.26 6.56
C TYR A 10 10.36 -16.20 6.07
N LYS A 11 10.57 -16.87 4.93
CA LYS A 11 9.61 -17.84 4.38
C LYS A 11 9.28 -18.98 5.35
N ALA A 12 10.29 -19.52 6.03
CA ALA A 12 10.08 -20.54 7.05
C ALA A 12 9.25 -20.04 8.25
N ALA A 13 9.51 -18.80 8.69
CA ALA A 13 8.74 -18.16 9.75
C ALA A 13 7.27 -17.93 9.33
N CYS A 14 7.03 -17.42 8.12
CA CYS A 14 5.67 -17.27 7.57
C CYS A 14 4.92 -18.61 7.51
N SER A 15 5.56 -19.67 7.01
CA SER A 15 4.94 -21.01 7.00
C SER A 15 4.61 -21.52 8.40
N ARG A 16 5.46 -21.21 9.39
CA ARG A 16 5.20 -21.58 10.78
C ARG A 16 4.01 -20.79 11.36
N ILE A 17 3.92 -19.50 11.07
CA ILE A 17 2.76 -18.66 11.44
C ILE A 17 1.47 -19.26 10.86
N GLU A 18 1.46 -19.63 9.58
CA GLU A 18 0.29 -20.25 8.94
C GLU A 18 -0.14 -21.56 9.60
N GLU A 19 0.80 -22.37 10.10
CA GLU A 19 0.49 -23.57 10.88
C GLU A 19 -0.12 -23.22 12.24
N LEU A 20 0.46 -22.25 12.94
CA LEU A 20 0.02 -21.82 14.27
C LEU A 20 -1.38 -21.19 14.23
N LEU A 21 -1.69 -20.42 13.18
CA LEU A 21 -3.02 -19.82 12.97
C LEU A 21 -4.14 -20.85 12.74
N LYS A 22 -3.82 -22.12 12.46
CA LYS A 22 -4.82 -23.20 12.37
C LYS A 22 -5.21 -23.75 13.73
N VAL A 23 -4.40 -23.53 14.76
CA VAL A 23 -4.57 -24.10 16.11
C VAL A 23 -4.80 -23.04 17.18
N VAL A 24 -4.31 -21.81 16.96
CA VAL A 24 -4.55 -20.65 17.82
C VAL A 24 -5.82 -19.93 17.37
N SER A 25 -6.66 -19.57 18.33
CA SER A 25 -7.87 -18.77 18.13
C SER A 25 -7.93 -17.62 19.15
N ASN A 26 -8.95 -16.78 19.04
CA ASN A 26 -9.18 -15.68 20.00
C ASN A 26 -9.46 -16.17 21.44
N ASP A 27 -9.82 -17.45 21.61
CA ASP A 27 -10.08 -18.06 22.92
C ASP A 27 -8.84 -18.77 23.48
N THR A 28 -7.74 -18.84 22.72
CA THR A 28 -6.50 -19.48 23.18
C THR A 28 -5.87 -18.64 24.30
N PRO A 29 -5.54 -19.25 25.45
CA PRO A 29 -4.87 -18.55 26.54
C PRO A 29 -3.53 -17.96 26.10
N THR A 30 -3.18 -16.78 26.61
CA THR A 30 -1.95 -16.08 26.26
C THR A 30 -0.68 -16.77 26.77
N ASP A 31 -0.82 -17.68 27.74
CA ASP A 31 0.24 -18.53 28.27
C ASP A 31 0.38 -19.86 27.51
N ASP A 32 -0.49 -20.12 26.52
CA ASP A 32 -0.35 -21.27 25.64
C ASP A 32 0.95 -21.18 24.83
N LYS A 33 1.62 -22.32 24.70
CA LYS A 33 2.91 -22.39 24.00
C LYS A 33 2.80 -21.98 22.53
N ASN A 34 1.72 -22.32 21.85
CA ASN A 34 1.51 -21.97 20.44
C ASN A 34 1.20 -20.48 20.30
N PHE A 35 0.47 -19.90 21.25
CA PHE A 35 0.22 -18.46 21.27
C PHE A 35 1.51 -17.67 21.48
N LEU A 36 2.32 -18.05 22.49
CA LEU A 36 3.62 -17.41 22.76
C LEU A 36 4.60 -17.56 21.59
N GLU A 37 4.60 -18.71 20.93
CA GLU A 37 5.42 -18.93 19.73
C GLU A 37 4.93 -18.05 18.56
N LEU A 38 3.61 -17.98 18.33
CA LEU A 38 3.02 -17.15 17.28
C LEU A 38 3.35 -15.68 17.49
N ASP A 39 3.20 -15.17 18.71
CA ASP A 39 3.48 -13.78 19.09
C ASP A 39 4.95 -13.44 18.78
N LEU A 40 5.88 -14.27 19.26
CA LEU A 40 7.32 -14.06 19.06
C LEU A 40 7.74 -14.15 17.59
N ILE A 41 7.22 -15.12 16.83
CA ILE A 41 7.59 -15.24 15.41
C ILE A 41 6.95 -14.11 14.58
N SER A 42 5.76 -13.65 14.95
CA SER A 42 5.10 -12.51 14.30
C SER A 42 5.92 -11.23 14.44
N ASP A 43 6.45 -10.95 15.64
CA ASP A 43 7.35 -9.82 15.87
C ASP A 43 8.61 -9.90 14.99
N LEU A 44 9.23 -11.08 14.90
CA LEU A 44 10.43 -11.28 14.08
C LEU A 44 10.18 -11.11 12.58
N VAL A 45 8.99 -11.49 12.12
CA VAL A 45 8.55 -11.30 10.73
C VAL A 45 8.29 -9.83 10.45
N ALA A 46 7.58 -9.14 11.36
CA ALA A 46 7.30 -7.71 11.24
C ALA A 46 8.60 -6.88 11.15
N ASP A 47 9.59 -7.14 12.03
CA ASP A 47 10.91 -6.49 11.98
C ASP A 47 11.62 -6.70 10.63
N TYR A 48 11.48 -7.87 10.02
CA TYR A 48 12.08 -8.17 8.72
C TYR A 48 11.33 -7.46 7.58
N GLU A 49 10.00 -7.44 7.63
CA GLU A 49 9.15 -6.77 6.65
C GLU A 49 9.36 -5.25 6.67
N GLU A 50 9.50 -4.63 7.83
CA GLU A 50 9.77 -3.19 7.91
C GLU A 50 11.07 -2.80 7.16
N GLU A 51 12.09 -3.66 7.23
CA GLU A 51 13.38 -3.42 6.56
C GLU A 51 13.40 -3.80 5.08
N HIS A 52 12.69 -4.85 4.67
CA HIS A 52 12.81 -5.44 3.33
C HIS A 52 11.58 -5.19 2.44
N PHE A 53 10.42 -4.93 3.04
CA PHE A 53 9.14 -4.70 2.39
C PHE A 53 8.43 -3.46 2.99
N PRO A 54 9.09 -2.29 2.99
CA PRO A 54 8.49 -1.09 3.55
C PRO A 54 7.16 -0.79 2.88
N ILE A 55 6.17 -0.35 3.67
CA ILE A 55 4.91 0.15 3.14
C ILE A 55 5.21 1.50 2.47
N GLU A 56 5.41 1.47 1.16
CA GLU A 56 5.64 2.69 0.38
C GLU A 56 4.37 3.55 0.34
N ALA A 57 4.55 4.86 0.29
CA ALA A 57 3.45 5.78 0.04
C ALA A 57 2.81 5.42 -1.32
N PRO A 58 1.47 5.44 -1.42
CA PRO A 58 0.79 5.07 -2.65
C PRO A 58 1.21 6.04 -3.77
N SER A 59 1.47 5.50 -4.96
CA SER A 59 1.82 6.33 -6.10
C SER A 59 0.64 7.24 -6.47
N LEU A 60 0.91 8.45 -6.95
CA LEU A 60 -0.13 9.36 -7.45
C LEU A 60 -1.05 8.68 -8.47
N VAL A 61 -0.47 7.82 -9.32
CA VAL A 61 -1.21 7.06 -10.33
C VAL A 61 -2.25 6.15 -9.70
N ASP A 62 -1.86 5.39 -8.67
CA ASP A 62 -2.75 4.44 -8.01
C ASP A 62 -3.85 5.18 -7.25
N VAL A 63 -3.53 6.30 -6.61
CA VAL A 63 -4.54 7.12 -5.91
C VAL A 63 -5.52 7.76 -6.89
N ILE A 64 -5.06 8.24 -8.06
CA ILE A 64 -5.97 8.75 -9.09
C ILE A 64 -6.90 7.63 -9.59
N LYS A 65 -6.37 6.43 -9.88
CA LYS A 65 -7.19 5.29 -10.32
C LYS A 65 -8.20 4.87 -9.26
N LEU A 66 -7.81 4.85 -7.99
CA LEU A 66 -8.70 4.59 -6.87
C LEU A 66 -9.82 5.62 -6.80
N ARG A 67 -9.50 6.91 -6.88
CA ARG A 67 -10.51 7.98 -6.91
C ARG A 67 -11.42 7.89 -8.13
N MET A 68 -10.88 7.53 -9.29
CA MET A 68 -11.71 7.28 -10.47
C MET A 68 -12.72 6.16 -10.23
N TYR A 69 -12.29 5.07 -9.61
CA TYR A 69 -13.16 3.95 -9.26
C TYR A 69 -14.25 4.37 -8.25
N GLU A 70 -13.85 4.98 -7.14
CA GLU A 70 -14.77 5.44 -6.07
C GLU A 70 -15.82 6.44 -6.58
N MET A 71 -15.43 7.32 -7.50
CA MET A 71 -16.28 8.36 -8.06
C MET A 71 -16.98 7.95 -9.37
N GLY A 72 -16.78 6.72 -9.85
CA GLY A 72 -17.35 6.26 -11.13
C GLY A 72 -16.91 7.08 -12.35
N LEU A 73 -15.68 7.59 -12.34
CA LEU A 73 -15.11 8.42 -13.39
C LEU A 73 -14.45 7.58 -14.48
N THR A 74 -14.77 7.90 -15.73
CA THR A 74 -14.00 7.44 -16.89
C THR A 74 -12.82 8.36 -17.15
N GLN A 75 -11.83 7.93 -17.95
CA GLN A 75 -10.72 8.80 -18.34
C GLN A 75 -11.21 10.08 -19.06
N THR A 76 -12.27 9.98 -19.86
CA THR A 76 -12.89 11.13 -20.53
C THR A 76 -13.48 12.12 -19.53
N LYS A 77 -14.23 11.64 -18.53
CA LYS A 77 -14.77 12.50 -17.48
C LYS A 77 -13.66 13.13 -16.64
N LEU A 78 -12.58 12.39 -16.37
CA LEU A 78 -11.42 12.92 -15.66
C LEU A 78 -10.72 14.04 -16.47
N SER A 79 -10.61 13.85 -17.78
CA SER A 79 -10.07 14.84 -18.72
C SER A 79 -10.89 16.14 -18.69
N GLU A 80 -12.21 16.04 -18.76
CA GLU A 80 -13.13 17.18 -18.64
C GLU A 80 -13.02 17.84 -17.25
N LEU A 81 -13.03 17.03 -16.19
CA LEU A 81 -12.95 17.48 -14.80
C LEU A 81 -11.67 18.29 -14.54
N LEU A 82 -10.52 17.83 -15.03
CA LEU A 82 -9.23 18.48 -14.84
C LEU A 82 -8.90 19.53 -15.91
N ASN A 83 -9.74 19.65 -16.95
CA ASN A 83 -9.50 20.49 -18.13
C ASN A 83 -8.12 20.21 -18.78
N VAL A 84 -7.83 18.93 -18.97
CA VAL A 84 -6.58 18.40 -19.55
C VAL A 84 -6.95 17.45 -20.68
N SER A 85 -6.20 17.42 -21.78
CA SER A 85 -6.53 16.54 -22.91
C SER A 85 -6.50 15.04 -22.53
N PRO A 86 -7.33 14.19 -23.17
CA PRO A 86 -7.36 12.75 -22.87
C PRO A 86 -6.00 12.07 -23.02
N SER A 87 -5.22 12.45 -24.03
CA SER A 87 -3.85 11.94 -24.24
C SER A 87 -2.95 12.22 -23.04
N ARG A 88 -3.07 13.41 -22.46
CA ARG A 88 -2.25 13.85 -21.33
C ARG A 88 -2.70 13.19 -20.02
N ILE A 89 -4.00 12.96 -19.84
CA ILE A 89 -4.51 12.11 -18.75
C ILE A 89 -3.97 10.68 -18.85
N SER A 90 -3.93 10.10 -20.05
CA SER A 90 -3.35 8.76 -20.26
C SER A 90 -1.86 8.71 -19.89
N GLU A 91 -1.09 9.75 -20.23
CA GLU A 91 0.31 9.88 -19.81
C GLU A 91 0.46 9.96 -18.29
N TYR A 92 -0.44 10.65 -17.60
CA TYR A 92 -0.46 10.71 -16.13
C TYR A 92 -0.77 9.33 -15.53
N LEU A 93 -1.80 8.65 -16.04
CA LEU A 93 -2.24 7.33 -15.55
C LEU A 93 -1.27 6.18 -15.87
N SER A 94 -0.35 6.40 -16.79
CA SER A 94 0.75 5.47 -17.12
C SER A 94 2.07 5.84 -16.44
N GLY A 95 2.13 6.95 -15.72
CA GLY A 95 3.36 7.44 -15.09
C GLY A 95 4.40 7.97 -16.08
N LYS A 96 4.07 8.12 -17.36
CA LYS A 96 5.00 8.59 -18.40
C LYS A 96 5.32 10.09 -18.25
N CYS A 97 4.40 10.86 -17.67
CA CYS A 97 4.60 12.27 -17.42
C CYS A 97 3.95 12.68 -16.09
N GLU A 98 4.56 13.64 -15.40
CA GLU A 98 3.98 14.24 -14.20
C GLU A 98 3.05 15.42 -14.53
N PRO A 99 2.00 15.63 -13.73
CA PRO A 99 1.15 16.81 -13.85
C PRO A 99 1.94 18.09 -13.56
N THR A 100 1.63 19.17 -14.27
CA THR A 100 2.16 20.50 -13.88
C THR A 100 1.58 20.92 -12.53
N LEU A 101 2.26 21.82 -11.80
CA LEU A 101 1.79 22.33 -10.50
C LEU A 101 0.34 22.85 -10.53
N LYS A 102 -0.06 23.46 -11.65
CA LYS A 102 -1.44 23.92 -11.86
C LYS A 102 -2.43 22.75 -11.88
N VAL A 103 -2.10 21.69 -12.62
CA VAL A 103 -2.95 20.48 -12.71
C VAL A 103 -2.91 19.69 -11.40
N ALA A 104 -1.75 19.59 -10.74
CA ALA A 104 -1.61 18.98 -9.42
C ALA A 104 -2.57 19.61 -8.40
N ARG A 105 -2.68 20.94 -8.36
CA ARG A 105 -3.65 21.64 -7.50
C ARG A 105 -5.11 21.35 -7.85
N GLU A 106 -5.41 21.10 -9.11
CA GLU A 106 -6.75 20.71 -9.54
C GLU A 106 -7.04 19.24 -9.17
N ILE A 107 -6.07 18.34 -9.33
CA ILE A 107 -6.15 16.93 -8.91
C ILE A 107 -6.44 16.86 -7.41
N SER A 108 -5.66 17.55 -6.59
CA SER A 108 -5.86 17.55 -5.13
C SER A 108 -7.26 18.03 -4.75
N ARG A 109 -7.72 19.14 -5.32
CA ARG A 109 -9.05 19.71 -4.99
C ARG A 109 -10.23 18.92 -5.54
N LYS A 110 -10.15 18.45 -6.78
CA LYS A 110 -11.30 17.81 -7.49
C LYS A 110 -11.41 16.32 -7.22
N LEU A 111 -10.28 15.65 -7.01
CA LEU A 111 -10.24 14.23 -6.63
C LEU A 111 -10.08 14.02 -5.12
N ASN A 112 -10.02 15.11 -4.34
CA ASN A 112 -9.83 15.07 -2.89
C ASN A 112 -8.61 14.20 -2.50
N ILE A 113 -7.48 14.45 -3.16
CA ILE A 113 -6.22 13.74 -2.93
C ILE A 113 -5.30 14.67 -2.13
N ASP A 114 -4.66 14.14 -1.10
CA ASP A 114 -3.72 14.88 -0.27
C ASP A 114 -2.60 15.50 -1.13
N ALA A 115 -2.27 16.77 -0.87
CA ALA A 115 -1.27 17.49 -1.65
C ALA A 115 0.11 16.84 -1.58
N ASN A 116 0.47 16.18 -0.47
CA ASN A 116 1.73 15.46 -0.30
C ASN A 116 1.82 14.29 -1.29
N ILE A 117 0.71 13.57 -1.49
CA ILE A 117 0.63 12.48 -2.49
C ILE A 117 0.74 13.03 -3.91
N VAL A 118 0.09 14.17 -4.21
CA VAL A 118 0.12 14.76 -5.56
C VAL A 118 1.47 15.36 -5.91
N LEU A 119 2.19 15.92 -4.93
CA LEU A 119 3.47 16.58 -5.12
C LEU A 119 4.67 15.66 -4.88
N GLY A 120 4.46 14.49 -4.27
CA GLY A 120 5.54 13.55 -3.92
C GLY A 120 6.49 14.09 -2.86
N VAL A 121 5.96 14.85 -1.88
CA VAL A 121 6.73 15.50 -0.80
C VAL A 121 6.31 15.03 0.59
#